data_AF-A0A427V1H8-F1
#
_entry.id   AF-A0A427V1H8-F1
#
_cell.length_a   1.000
_cell.length_b   1.000
_cell.length_c   1.000
_cell.angle_alpha   90.00
_cell.angle_beta   90.00
_cell.angle_gamma   90.00
#
_symmetry.space_group_name_H-M   'P 1'
#
loop_
_entity.id
_entity.type
_entity.pdbx_description
1 polymer ?
#
loop_
_entity_poly.entity_id
_entity_poly.type
_entity_poly.pdbx_seq_one_letter_code
_entity_poly.pdbx_strand_id
1 'polypeptide(L)'
;MNHEQFIEKHVREELIRLGFPVPVAQGGAFQAVDLYRRMSQASRKGKIFDDVLRHAKLWAEKQTTSADRFEEKRVKRTEQRGLF
;
A
#
# COMPACT_ATOMS: atom_id res chain seq x y z
N MET A 1 18.38 -10.35 -4.90
CA MET A 1 17.22 -9.45 -5.00
C MET A 1 17.70 -8.11 -5.50
N ASN A 2 17.00 -7.52 -6.48
CA ASN A 2 17.24 -6.14 -6.86
C ASN A 2 16.70 -5.19 -5.78
N HIS A 3 17.19 -3.94 -5.70
CA HIS A 3 16.75 -2.99 -4.67
C HIS A 3 15.25 -2.71 -4.72
N GLU A 4 14.66 -2.69 -5.92
CA GLU A 4 13.21 -2.51 -6.08
C GLU A 4 12.40 -3.67 -5.49
N GLN A 5 12.82 -4.90 -5.76
CA GLN A 5 12.18 -6.11 -5.20
C GLN A 5 12.33 -6.16 -3.67
N PHE A 6 13.44 -5.65 -3.14
CA PHE A 6 13.64 -5.50 -1.71
C PHE A 6 12.60 -4.55 -1.12
N ILE A 7 12.44 -3.37 -1.71
CA ILE A 7 11.46 -2.36 -1.25
C ILE A 7 10.04 -2.91 -1.36
N GLU A 8 9.68 -3.49 -2.50
CA GLU A 8 8.34 -4.03 -2.73
C GLU A 8 7.95 -5.08 -1.68
N LYS A 9 8.83 -6.09 -1.47
CA LYS A 9 8.56 -7.18 -0.54
C LYS A 9 8.44 -6.69 0.91
N HIS A 10 9.41 -5.90 1.37
CA HIS A 10 9.45 -5.49 2.78
C HIS A 10 8.38 -4.45 3.11
N VAL A 11 8.09 -3.51 2.20
CA VAL A 11 6.99 -2.55 2.41
C VAL A 11 5.64 -3.27 2.44
N ARG A 12 5.43 -4.25 1.56
CA ARG A 12 4.21 -5.07 1.58
C ARG A 12 4.05 -5.82 2.91
N GLU A 13 5.10 -6.50 3.36
CA GLU A 13 5.09 -7.25 4.62
C GLU A 13 4.82 -6.33 5.83
N GLU A 14 5.44 -5.14 5.87
CA GLU A 14 5.21 -4.13 6.90
C GLU A 14 3.75 -3.62 6.89
N LEU A 15 3.18 -3.32 5.72
CA LEU A 15 1.79 -2.88 5.64
C LEU A 15 0.81 -3.98 6.08
N ILE A 16 1.07 -5.24 5.74
CA ILE A 16 0.26 -6.37 6.23
C ILE A 16 0.39 -6.50 7.75
N ARG A 17 1.60 -6.35 8.30
CA ARG A 17 1.85 -6.40 9.75
C ARG A 17 1.11 -5.30 10.50
N LEU A 18 0.90 -4.15 9.86
CA LEU A 18 0.13 -3.02 10.40
C LEU A 18 -1.40 -3.21 10.28
N GLY A 19 -1.86 -4.31 9.68
CA GLY A 19 -3.28 -4.63 9.55
C GLY A 19 -3.95 -4.07 8.30
N PHE A 20 -3.18 -3.54 7.33
CA PHE A 20 -3.76 -3.14 6.05
C PHE A 20 -4.17 -4.37 5.23
N PRO A 21 -5.31 -4.32 4.52
CA PRO A 21 -5.73 -5.44 3.67
C PRO A 21 -4.74 -5.65 2.52
N VAL A 22 -4.55 -6.90 2.09
CA VAL A 22 -3.54 -7.30 1.09
C VAL A 22 -3.58 -6.46 -0.20
N PRO A 23 -4.76 -6.12 -0.77
CA PRO A 23 -4.81 -5.26 -1.97
C PRO A 23 -4.26 -3.84 -1.72
N VAL A 24 -4.51 -3.27 -0.53
CA VAL A 24 -3.97 -1.96 -0.14
C VAL A 24 -2.48 -2.07 0.15
N ALA A 25 -2.03 -3.13 0.82
CA ALA A 25 -0.61 -3.36 1.06
C ALA A 25 0.17 -3.51 -0.26
N GLN A 26 -0.40 -4.20 -1.25
CA GLN A 26 0.20 -4.33 -2.58
C GLN A 26 0.24 -2.99 -3.33
N GLY A 27 -0.84 -2.21 -3.29
CA GLY A 27 -0.86 -0.85 -3.85
C GLY A 27 0.15 0.09 -3.19
N GLY A 28 0.30 0.02 -1.86
CA GLY A 28 1.28 0.80 -1.11
C GLY A 28 2.72 0.42 -1.46
N ALA A 29 3.00 -0.86 -1.68
CA ALA A 29 4.30 -1.33 -2.14
C ALA A 29 4.67 -0.78 -3.53
N PHE A 30 3.72 -0.73 -4.48
CA PHE A 30 3.97 -0.11 -5.78
C PHE A 30 4.26 1.39 -5.68
N GLN A 31 3.56 2.11 -4.81
CA GLN A 31 3.84 3.53 -4.54
C GLN A 31 5.24 3.74 -3.92
N ALA A 32 5.67 2.83 -3.04
CA ALA A 32 7.02 2.86 -2.48
C ALA A 32 8.11 2.67 -3.55
N VAL A 33 7.92 1.70 -4.46
CA VAL A 33 8.85 1.46 -5.57
C VAL A 33 8.87 2.65 -6.53
N ASP A 34 7.71 3.20 -6.85
CA ASP A 34 7.61 4.36 -7.74
C ASP A 34 8.27 5.61 -7.13
N LEU A 35 8.10 5.83 -5.83
CA LEU A 35 8.83 6.88 -5.12
C LEU A 35 10.35 6.62 -5.15
N TYR A 36 10.79 5.38 -4.90
CA TYR A 36 12.20 5.01 -4.94
C TYR A 36 12.84 5.28 -6.31
N ARG A 37 12.14 4.96 -7.40
CA ARG A 37 12.60 5.23 -8.77
C ARG A 37 12.75 6.71 -9.08
N ARG A 38 11.84 7.54 -8.54
CA ARG A 38 11.84 9.00 -8.74
C ARG A 38 12.77 9.72 -7.76
N MET A 39 13.18 9.07 -6.68
CA MET A 39 13.98 9.64 -5.62
C MET A 39 15.47 9.62 -5.97
N SER A 40 16.08 10.80 -6.12
CA SER A 40 17.52 10.92 -6.37
C SER A 40 18.37 10.74 -5.10
N GLN A 41 17.85 11.13 -3.93
CA GLN A 41 18.49 10.96 -2.62
C GLN A 41 17.47 10.76 -1.51
N ALA A 42 17.86 9.99 -0.50
CA ALA A 42 17.09 9.84 0.74
C ALA A 42 17.10 11.14 1.56
N SER A 43 16.08 11.33 2.40
CA SER A 43 15.98 12.49 3.30
C SER A 43 17.17 12.61 4.25
N ARG A 44 17.74 11.47 4.66
CA ARG A 44 18.99 11.37 5.45
C ARG A 44 19.78 10.14 5.03
N LYS A 45 21.09 10.13 5.31
CA LYS A 45 21.97 8.99 5.02
C LYS A 45 21.40 7.70 5.61
N GLY A 46 21.14 6.71 4.75
CA GLY A 46 20.62 5.39 5.13
C GLY A 46 19.12 5.32 5.46
N LYS A 47 18.35 6.40 5.24
CA LYS A 47 16.93 6.48 5.60
C LYS A 47 15.95 6.29 4.43
N ILE A 48 16.43 5.79 3.30
CA ILE A 48 15.60 5.63 2.10
C ILE A 48 14.42 4.69 2.33
N PHE A 49 14.61 3.61 3.09
CA PHE A 49 13.55 2.67 3.40
C PHE A 49 12.47 3.31 4.28
N ASP A 50 12.87 4.07 5.29
CA ASP A 50 11.95 4.79 6.17
C ASP A 50 11.12 5.82 5.38
N ASP A 51 11.74 6.50 4.40
CA ASP A 51 11.07 7.48 3.54
C ASP A 51 9.98 6.80 2.67
N VAL A 52 10.32 5.70 1.99
CA VAL A 52 9.36 4.99 1.13
C VAL A 52 8.28 4.30 1.94
N LEU A 53 8.61 3.75 3.11
CA LEU A 53 7.65 3.14 4.02
C LEU A 53 6.67 4.18 4.57
N ARG A 54 7.15 5.37 4.93
CA ARG A 54 6.27 6.48 5.37
C ARG A 54 5.31 6.89 4.26
N HIS A 55 5.79 6.99 3.02
CA HIS A 55 4.94 7.32 1.88
C HIS A 55 3.87 6.26 1.63
N ALA A 56 4.25 4.98 1.71
CA ALA A 56 3.34 3.85 1.53
C ALA A 56 2.25 3.81 2.62
N LYS A 57 2.59 4.08 3.88
CA LYS A 57 1.62 4.19 4.98
C LYS A 57 0.62 5.32 4.75
N LEU A 58 1.10 6.52 4.43
CA LEU A 58 0.24 7.67 4.15
C LEU A 58 -0.70 7.41 2.96
N TRP A 59 -0.24 6.66 1.96
CA TRP A 59 -1.09 6.24 0.85
C TRP A 59 -2.13 5.20 1.32
N ALA A 60 -1.71 4.18 2.08
CA ALA A 60 -2.58 3.13 2.58
C ALA A 60 -3.69 3.65 3.50
N GLU A 61 -3.38 4.59 4.40
CA GLU A 61 -4.35 5.27 5.28
C GLU A 61 -5.43 6.03 4.48
N LYS A 62 -5.03 6.68 3.38
CA LYS A 62 -5.98 7.35 2.47
C LYS A 62 -6.83 6.36 1.69
N GLN A 63 -6.31 5.16 1.43
CA GLN A 63 -7.08 4.10 0.80
C GLN A 63 -8.03 3.43 1.78
N THR A 64 -7.69 3.20 3.05
CA THR A 64 -8.58 2.49 3.99
C THR A 64 -9.84 3.26 4.37
N THR A 65 -9.76 4.59 4.54
CA THR A 65 -10.97 5.43 4.65
C THR A 65 -11.90 5.32 3.43
N SER A 66 -11.36 4.92 2.27
CA SER A 66 -12.10 4.60 1.06
C SER A 66 -12.39 3.09 0.93
N ALA A 67 -11.60 2.21 1.54
CA ALA A 67 -11.66 0.76 1.47
C ALA A 67 -12.70 0.18 2.43
N ASP A 68 -12.87 0.76 3.63
CA ASP A 68 -14.04 0.49 4.47
C ASP A 68 -15.33 0.81 3.69
N ARG A 69 -15.36 1.93 2.95
CA ARG A 69 -16.47 2.25 2.04
C ARG A 69 -16.56 1.31 0.83
N PHE A 70 -15.47 0.66 0.42
CA PHE A 70 -15.43 -0.21 -0.77
C PHE A 70 -15.77 -1.66 -0.44
N GLU A 71 -15.34 -2.19 0.70
CA GLU A 71 -15.82 -3.46 1.28
C GLU A 71 -17.33 -3.36 1.52
N GLU A 72 -17.80 -2.28 2.17
CA GLU A 72 -19.24 -2.06 2.36
C GLU A 72 -19.99 -2.01 1.01
N LYS A 73 -19.44 -1.35 -0.01
CA LYS A 73 -20.03 -1.31 -1.36
C LYS A 73 -19.95 -2.65 -2.10
N ARG A 74 -18.91 -3.46 -1.89
CA ARG A 74 -18.72 -4.75 -2.55
C ARG A 74 -19.60 -5.84 -1.94
N VAL A 75 -19.77 -5.83 -0.62
CA VAL A 75 -20.73 -6.66 0.10
C VAL A 75 -22.16 -6.30 -0.36
N LYS A 76 -22.52 -5.01 -0.35
CA LYS A 76 -23.84 -4.54 -0.84
C LYS A 76 -24.13 -4.92 -2.29
N ARG A 77 -23.13 -4.90 -3.18
CA ARG A 77 -23.29 -5.31 -4.58
C ARG A 77 -23.48 -6.82 -4.74
N THR A 78 -22.89 -7.63 -3.85
CA THR A 78 -23.05 -9.09 -3.85
C THR A 78 -24.43 -9.50 -3.34
N GLU A 79 -24.97 -8.81 -2.33
CA GLU A 79 -26.33 -9.06 -1.83
C GLU A 79 -27.44 -8.75 -2.84
N GLN A 80 -27.20 -7.84 -3.80
CA GLN A 80 -28.16 -7.48 -4.85
C GLN A 80 -28.23 -8.47 -6.04
N ARG A 81 -27.52 -9.61 -6.00
CA ARG A 81 -27.69 -10.67 -7.00
C ARG A 81 -28.81 -11.62 -6.59
N GLY A 82 -30.05 -11.18 -6.75
CA GLY A 82 -31.22 -12.01 -6.45
C GLY A 82 -32.57 -11.49 -6.94
N LEU A 83 -32.62 -10.48 -7.82
CA LEU A 83 -33.84 -10.08 -8.51
C LEU A 83 -33.59 -10.20 -10.01
N PHE A 84 -33.88 -11.37 -10.57
CA PHE A 84 -34.39 -11.69 -11.91
C PHE A 84 -34.28 -13.21 -12.12
#